data_AF-A0A7S0Z6G0-F1
#
_entry.id   AF-A0A7S0Z6G0-F1
#
_cell.length_a   1.000
_cell.length_b   1.000
_cell.length_c   1.000
_cell.angle_alpha   90.00
_cell.angle_beta   90.00
_cell.angle_gamma   90.00
#
_symmetry.space_group_name_H-M   'P 1'
#
loop_
_entity.id
_entity.type
_entity.pdbx_description
1 polymer ?
#
loop_
_entity_poly.entity_id
_entity_poly.type
_entity_poly.pdbx_seq_one_letter_code
_entity_poly.pdbx_strand_id
1 'polypeptide(L)'
;MGLVKEELEGRSAYQKQVASDREAYKGMLGELGREVAAFSPADVADVERFMGAFEDKMALLSDENMVLKAFPDWPSRKVEMLRECAARSRDVREMVTSLDVASPKWRTR
;
A
#
# COMPACT_ATOMS: atom_id res chain seq x y z
N MET A 1 -4.43 14.29 36.86
CA MET A 1 -4.32 15.54 36.06
C MET A 1 -3.22 15.48 34.98
N GLY A 2 -2.23 14.58 35.04
CA GLY A 2 -1.17 14.47 34.00
C GLY A 2 -1.57 13.73 32.71
N LEU A 3 -2.33 12.62 32.82
CA LEU A 3 -2.66 11.74 31.69
C LEU A 3 -3.45 12.42 30.54
N VAL A 4 -4.40 13.30 30.88
CA VAL A 4 -5.23 14.00 29.88
C VAL A 4 -4.39 15.01 29.06
N LYS A 5 -3.31 15.54 29.65
CA LYS A 5 -2.47 16.55 29.02
C LYS A 5 -1.55 15.91 27.97
N GLU A 6 -0.93 14.78 28.30
CA GLU A 6 -0.13 13.99 27.36
C GLU A 6 -0.96 13.46 26.18
N GLU A 7 -2.19 12.99 26.42
CA GLU A 7 -3.07 12.55 25.33
C GLU A 7 -3.43 13.69 24.37
N LEU A 8 -3.70 14.89 24.88
CA LEU A 8 -4.02 16.06 24.07
C LEU A 8 -2.81 16.58 23.28
N GLU A 9 -1.63 16.60 23.91
CA GLU A 9 -0.38 17.00 23.28
C GLU A 9 0.02 16.00 22.18
N GLY A 10 -0.11 14.69 22.43
CA GLY A 10 0.13 13.65 21.43
C GLY A 10 -0.83 13.72 20.25
N ARG A 11 -2.13 13.94 20.49
CA ARG A 11 -3.12 14.16 19.42
C ARG A 11 -2.82 15.41 18.59
N SER A 12 -2.38 16.49 19.24
CA SER A 12 -2.00 17.74 18.56
C SER A 12 -0.74 17.57 17.71
N ALA A 13 0.28 16.88 18.21
CA ALA A 13 1.50 16.58 17.45
C ALA A 13 1.20 15.69 16.23
N TYR A 14 0.40 14.64 16.42
CA TYR A 14 -0.03 13.77 15.34
C TYR A 14 -0.78 14.53 14.23
N GLN A 15 -1.75 15.38 14.59
CA GLN A 15 -2.49 16.19 13.61
C GLN A 15 -1.57 17.14 12.84
N LYS A 16 -0.56 17.72 13.49
CA LYS A 16 0.45 18.56 12.83
C LYS A 16 1.32 17.76 11.85
N GLN A 17 1.71 16.54 12.22
CA GLN A 17 2.50 15.68 11.34
C GLN A 17 1.71 15.32 10.07
N VAL A 18 0.46 14.88 10.23
CA VAL A 18 -0.43 14.59 9.09
C VAL A 18 -0.62 15.83 8.21
N ALA A 19 -0.80 17.01 8.79
CA ALA A 19 -0.93 18.25 8.04
C ALA A 19 0.37 18.62 7.30
N SER A 20 1.53 18.41 7.92
CA SER A 20 2.84 18.61 7.31
C SER A 20 3.06 17.67 6.12
N ASP A 21 2.74 16.39 6.29
CA ASP A 21 2.86 15.39 5.22
C ASP A 21 1.96 15.74 4.04
N ARG A 22 0.72 16.18 4.30
CA ARG A 22 -0.21 16.63 3.24
C ARG A 22 0.37 17.75 2.40
N GLU A 23 1.05 18.72 3.01
CA GLU A 23 1.63 19.84 2.27
C GLU A 23 2.91 19.41 1.54
N ALA A 24 3.81 18.70 2.23
CA ALA A 24 5.09 18.26 1.69
C ALA A 24 4.94 17.31 0.49
N TYR A 25 3.97 16.38 0.56
CA TYR A 25 3.82 15.30 -0.43
C TYR A 25 2.66 15.52 -1.41
N LYS A 26 2.00 16.68 -1.40
CA LYS A 26 0.85 16.96 -2.27
C LYS A 26 1.12 16.72 -3.75
N GLY A 27 2.27 17.18 -4.24
CA GLY A 27 2.69 17.00 -5.63
C GLY A 27 2.90 15.53 -5.98
N MET A 28 3.68 14.83 -5.13
CA MET A 28 3.94 13.40 -5.27
C MET A 28 2.64 12.58 -5.28
N LEU A 29 1.71 12.84 -4.36
CA LEU A 29 0.42 12.15 -4.30
C LEU A 29 -0.48 12.49 -5.50
N GLY A 30 -0.48 13.73 -5.98
CA GLY A 30 -1.21 14.11 -7.19
C GLY A 30 -0.70 13.42 -8.46
N GLU A 31 0.61 13.20 -8.57
CA GLU A 31 1.22 12.41 -9.64
C GLU A 31 0.93 10.92 -9.48
N LEU A 32 1.14 10.38 -8.28
CA LEU A 32 0.92 8.97 -7.98
C LEU A 32 -0.55 8.57 -8.20
N GLY A 33 -1.51 9.42 -7.84
CA GLY A 33 -2.93 9.18 -8.11
C GLY A 33 -3.23 9.08 -9.61
N ARG A 34 -2.60 9.92 -10.45
CA ARG A 34 -2.73 9.85 -11.91
C ARG A 34 -2.05 8.61 -12.49
N GLU A 35 -0.86 8.26 -11.99
CA GLU A 35 -0.16 7.03 -12.36
C GLU A 35 -1.04 5.81 -12.07
N VAL A 36 -1.58 5.69 -10.86
CA VAL A 36 -2.50 4.60 -10.48
C VAL A 36 -3.71 4.60 -11.40
N ALA A 37 -4.37 5.74 -11.64
CA ALA A 37 -5.55 5.82 -12.50
C ALA A 37 -5.26 5.35 -13.94
N ALA A 38 -4.10 5.72 -14.51
CA ALA A 38 -3.69 5.35 -15.86
C ALA A 38 -3.06 3.95 -15.97
N PHE A 39 -2.66 3.33 -14.85
CA PHE A 39 -1.95 2.06 -14.84
C PHE A 39 -2.78 0.93 -15.48
N SER A 40 -2.22 0.28 -16.49
CA SER A 40 -2.82 -0.87 -17.18
C SER A 40 -1.79 -2.00 -17.23
N PRO A 41 -1.79 -2.93 -16.26
CA PRO A 41 -0.81 -4.01 -16.21
C PRO A 41 -1.04 -5.01 -17.35
N ALA A 42 0.03 -5.53 -17.95
CA ALA A 42 -0.06 -6.63 -18.91
C ALA A 42 -0.13 -7.98 -18.20
N ASP A 43 0.56 -8.11 -17.07
CA ASP A 43 0.57 -9.28 -16.22
C ASP A 43 0.69 -8.93 -14.72
N VAL A 44 0.74 -9.97 -13.88
CA VAL A 44 0.83 -9.79 -12.42
C VAL A 44 2.22 -9.33 -11.96
N ALA A 45 3.27 -9.55 -12.76
CA ALA A 45 4.61 -9.07 -12.44
C ALA A 45 4.69 -7.54 -12.59
N ASP A 46 3.98 -6.98 -13.58
CA ASP A 46 3.80 -5.53 -13.70
C ASP A 46 3.12 -4.95 -12.45
N VAL A 47 2.07 -5.62 -11.95
CA VAL A 47 1.37 -5.21 -10.71
C VAL A 47 2.31 -5.24 -9.52
N GLU A 48 3.07 -6.32 -9.32
CA GLU A 48 4.02 -6.43 -8.22
C GLU A 48 5.10 -5.35 -8.26
N ARG A 49 5.68 -5.10 -9.45
CA ARG A 49 6.70 -4.07 -9.63
C ARG A 49 6.15 -2.68 -9.35
N PHE A 50 4.98 -2.37 -9.90
CA PHE A 50 4.32 -1.08 -9.69
C PHE A 50 3.99 -0.90 -8.21
N MET A 51 3.39 -1.90 -7.58
CA MET A 51 3.01 -1.84 -6.16
C MET A 51 4.23 -1.73 -5.24
N GLY A 52 5.36 -2.36 -5.55
CA GLY A 52 6.60 -2.17 -4.79
C GLY A 52 7.03 -0.70 -4.76
N ALA A 53 7.15 -0.07 -5.93
CA ALA A 53 7.51 1.35 -6.02
C ALA A 53 6.44 2.29 -5.42
N PHE A 54 5.17 1.89 -5.50
CA PHE A 54 4.06 2.61 -4.87
C PHE A 54 4.19 2.57 -3.34
N GLU A 55 4.37 1.41 -2.72
CA GLU A 55 4.48 1.30 -1.26
C GLU A 55 5.71 2.05 -0.72
N ASP A 56 6.83 2.08 -1.46
CA ASP A 56 8.00 2.88 -1.08
C ASP A 56 7.67 4.38 -0.98
N LYS A 57 6.86 4.90 -1.91
CA LYS A 57 6.38 6.29 -1.86
C LYS A 57 5.38 6.49 -0.72
N MET A 58 4.49 5.53 -0.48
CA MET A 58 3.48 5.62 0.59
C MET A 58 4.09 5.53 1.99
N ALA A 59 5.20 4.80 2.15
CA ALA A 59 5.95 4.69 3.41
C ALA A 59 6.54 6.02 3.91
N LEU A 60 6.58 7.06 3.07
CA LEU A 60 6.98 8.41 3.46
C LEU A 60 5.90 9.12 4.30
N LEU A 61 4.67 8.64 4.28
CA LEU A 61 3.55 9.22 5.01
C LEU A 61 3.50 8.65 6.43
N SER A 62 3.32 9.53 7.41
CA SER A 62 3.09 9.11 8.81
C SER A 62 1.78 8.35 9.00
N ASP A 63 0.75 8.71 8.24
CA ASP A 63 -0.55 8.04 8.22
C ASP A 63 -1.19 8.20 6.84
N GLU A 64 -1.10 7.16 6.02
CA GLU A 64 -1.67 7.12 4.68
C GLU A 64 -3.17 7.49 4.68
N ASN A 65 -3.96 6.89 5.58
CA ASN A 65 -5.41 7.06 5.59
C ASN A 65 -5.80 8.50 5.92
N MET A 66 -5.13 9.13 6.89
CA MET A 66 -5.43 10.51 7.23
C MET A 66 -4.89 11.49 6.21
N VAL A 67 -3.71 11.26 5.63
CA VAL A 67 -3.17 12.13 4.58
C VAL A 67 -4.08 12.12 3.35
N LEU A 68 -4.48 10.93 2.89
CA LEU A 68 -5.27 10.75 1.66
C LEU A 68 -6.71 11.28 1.77
N LYS A 69 -7.27 11.50 2.97
CA LYS A 69 -8.58 12.16 3.14
C LYS A 69 -8.69 13.54 2.47
N ALA A 70 -7.56 14.21 2.23
CA ALA A 70 -7.53 15.49 1.54
C ALA A 70 -7.61 15.37 0.00
N PHE A 71 -7.63 14.14 -0.56
CA PHE A 71 -7.58 13.85 -1.99
C PHE A 71 -8.85 13.10 -2.42
N PRO A 72 -9.95 13.81 -2.74
CA PRO A 72 -11.23 13.17 -3.07
C PRO A 72 -11.18 12.32 -4.35
N ASP A 73 -10.33 12.69 -5.30
CA ASP A 73 -10.15 11.97 -6.57
C ASP A 73 -9.10 10.84 -6.47
N TRP A 74 -8.63 10.52 -5.26
CA TRP A 74 -7.69 9.43 -5.08
C TRP A 74 -8.33 8.10 -5.49
N PRO A 75 -7.67 7.30 -6.35
CA PRO A 75 -8.24 6.06 -6.88
C PRO A 75 -8.17 4.90 -5.86
N SER A 76 -8.71 5.09 -4.65
CA SER A 76 -8.61 4.17 -3.51
C SER A 76 -8.95 2.73 -3.87
N ARG A 77 -10.07 2.54 -4.57
CA ARG A 77 -10.54 1.20 -4.97
C ARG A 77 -9.55 0.50 -5.90
N LYS A 78 -8.92 1.24 -6.82
CA LYS A 78 -7.93 0.67 -7.74
C LYS A 78 -6.66 0.31 -6.99
N VAL A 79 -6.19 1.16 -6.07
CA VAL A 79 -5.06 0.85 -5.19
C VAL A 79 -5.33 -0.41 -4.37
N GLU A 80 -6.50 -0.52 -3.75
CA GLU A 80 -6.90 -1.69 -2.96
C GLU A 80 -6.89 -2.98 -3.80
N MET A 81 -7.45 -2.94 -5.00
CA MET A 81 -7.43 -4.07 -5.93
C MET A 81 -6.00 -4.46 -6.35
N LEU A 82 -5.12 -3.49 -6.59
CA LEU A 82 -3.72 -3.76 -6.95
C LEU A 82 -2.94 -4.37 -5.78
N ARG A 83 -3.16 -3.86 -4.56
CA ARG A 83 -2.60 -4.43 -3.32
C ARG A 83 -3.05 -5.88 -3.14
N GLU A 84 -4.33 -6.15 -3.30
CA GLU A 84 -4.89 -7.49 -3.21
C GLU A 84 -4.34 -8.43 -4.28
N CYS A 85 -4.21 -7.95 -5.52
CA CYS A 85 -3.64 -8.73 -6.62
C CYS A 85 -2.17 -9.10 -6.36
N ALA A 86 -1.35 -8.16 -5.90
CA ALA A 86 0.05 -8.41 -5.54
C ALA A 86 0.16 -9.41 -4.37
N ALA A 87 -0.68 -9.27 -3.35
CA ALA A 87 -0.71 -10.21 -2.21
C ALA A 87 -1.09 -11.62 -2.65
N ARG A 88 -2.20 -11.77 -3.41
CA ARG A 88 -2.66 -13.08 -3.92
C ARG A 88 -1.62 -13.76 -4.81
N SER A 89 -0.91 -12.99 -5.63
CA SER A 89 0.20 -13.50 -6.47
C SER A 89 1.32 -14.11 -5.62
N ARG A 90 1.70 -13.40 -4.55
CA ARG A 90 2.69 -13.88 -3.59
C ARG A 90 2.23 -15.16 -2.91
N ASP A 91 0.99 -15.20 -2.42
CA ASP A 91 0.42 -16.39 -1.77
C ASP A 91 0.49 -17.61 -2.69
N VAL A 92 0.07 -17.46 -3.96
CA VAL A 92 0.14 -18.54 -4.96
C VAL A 92 1.58 -18.99 -5.20
N ARG A 93 2.54 -18.05 -5.29
CA ARG A 93 3.96 -18.38 -5.47
C ARG A 93 4.53 -19.14 -4.28
N GLU A 94 4.19 -18.74 -3.06
CA GLU A 94 4.59 -19.43 -1.83
C GLU A 94 3.98 -20.83 -1.77
N MET A 95 2.71 -20.98 -2.14
CA MET A 95 2.06 -22.29 -2.25
C MET A 95 2.80 -23.18 -3.26
N VAL A 96 3.05 -22.70 -4.49
CA VAL A 96 3.76 -23.46 -5.51
C VAL A 96 5.17 -23.85 -5.05
N THR A 97 5.87 -22.97 -4.34
CA THR A 97 7.22 -23.24 -3.81
C THR A 97 7.20 -24.27 -2.68
N SER A 98 6.18 -24.22 -1.81
CA SER A 98 6.02 -25.18 -0.71
C SER A 98 5.54 -26.55 -1.16
N LEU A 99 4.90 -26.63 -2.34
CA LEU A 99 4.57 -27.90 -2.97
C LEU A 99 5.86 -28.58 -3.47
N ASP A 100 6.11 -29.77 -2.96
CA ASP A 100 7.17 -30.66 -3.42
C ASP A 100 6.77 -31.30 -4.76
N VAL A 101 6.69 -30.47 -5.81
CA VAL A 101 6.30 -30.87 -7.17
C VAL A 101 7.22 -31.94 -7.75
N ALA A 102 8.46 -32.03 -7.23
CA ALA A 102 9.47 -33.01 -7.64
C ALA A 102 9.33 -34.36 -6.92
N SER A 103 8.57 -34.46 -5.82
CA SER A 103 8.46 -35.72 -5.09
C SER A 103 7.28 -36.56 -5.59
N PRO A 104 7.54 -37.79 -6.05
CA PRO A 104 6.53 -38.65 -6.68
C PRO A 104 5.62 -39.35 -5.66
N LYS A 105 5.42 -38.78 -4.47
CA LYS A 105 4.63 -39.36 -3.36
C LYS A 105 3.18 -39.68 -3.76
N TRP A 106 2.70 -39.03 -4.83
CA TRP A 106 1.37 -39.19 -5.41
C TRP A 106 1.32 -40.09 -6.67
N ARG A 107 2.47 -40.58 -7.17
CA ARG A 107 2.57 -41.41 -8.40
C ARG A 107 2.63 -42.92 -8.15
N THR A 108 2.74 -43.36 -6.90
CA THR A 108 2.69 -44.79 -6.55
C THR A 108 1.30 -45.15 -6.03
N ARG A 109 0.43 -45.60 -6.93
CA ARG A 109 -0.75 -46.40 -6.60
C ARG A 109 -0.98 -47.45 -7.66
#